data_AF-A0A7J7YWG1-F1
#
_entry.id   AF-A0A7J7YWG1-F1
#
_cell.length_a   1.000
_cell.length_b   1.000
_cell.length_c   1.000
_cell.angle_alpha   90.00
_cell.angle_beta   90.00
_cell.angle_gamma   90.00
#
_symmetry.space_group_name_H-M   'P 1'
#
loop_
_entity.id
_entity.type
_entity.pdbx_description
1 polymer ?
#
loop_
_entity_poly.entity_id
_entity_poly.type
_entity_poly.pdbx_seq_one_letter_code
_entity_poly.pdbx_strand_id
1 'polypeptide(L)'
;MRAALLLLPGILGCCVAYNVGLPEARVFSGPSDAQFGYAVQQLINPKGNWLLVGSPWSGFPDNRMGDVYRCPLRPPAAECEKLNLQAAVSIPNVTEIKSNMSLGLTLSRNAGTGGFLTCGPLWAQQCGSQYYTTGVCSDVSPDFRLLGSFSPALQTCTSFIDVVVVCDESNSIYPWVAVKNFLEKFVQGLDIGPSKTQHRPRR
;
A
#
# COMPACT_ATOMS: atom_id res chain seq x y z
N MET A 1 48.56 -24.71 48.53
CA MET A 1 48.43 -24.13 47.18
C MET A 1 46.94 -23.93 46.91
N ARG A 2 46.44 -22.68 46.88
CA ARG A 2 45.06 -22.39 46.50
C ARG A 2 45.09 -21.76 45.12
N ALA A 3 44.63 -22.50 44.12
CA ALA A 3 44.41 -21.97 42.78
C ALA A 3 43.12 -21.13 42.82
N ALA A 4 43.26 -19.81 42.73
CA ALA A 4 42.14 -18.90 42.56
C ALA A 4 41.88 -18.74 41.06
N LEU A 5 40.77 -19.30 40.58
CA LEU A 5 40.29 -19.16 39.21
C LEU A 5 39.70 -17.76 39.05
N LEU A 6 40.43 -16.85 38.42
CA LEU A 6 39.94 -15.51 38.09
C LEU A 6 39.07 -15.60 36.83
N LEU A 7 37.75 -15.61 37.02
CA LEU A 7 36.76 -15.39 35.96
C LEU A 7 36.87 -13.93 35.51
N LEU A 8 37.56 -13.69 34.38
CA LEU A 8 37.54 -12.40 33.70
C LEU A 8 36.09 -12.13 33.25
N PRO A 9 35.46 -11.02 33.68
CA PRO A 9 34.12 -10.68 33.24
C PRO A 9 34.19 -10.44 31.74
N GLY A 10 33.41 -11.23 30.98
CA GLY A 10 33.30 -11.10 29.54
C GLY A 10 33.00 -9.65 29.18
N ILE A 11 33.94 -9.02 28.49
CA ILE A 11 33.68 -7.78 27.76
C ILE A 11 32.85 -8.22 26.56
N LEU A 12 31.55 -8.40 26.81
CA LEU A 12 30.54 -8.46 25.77
C LEU A 12 30.43 -7.02 25.25
N GLY A 13 31.40 -6.63 24.42
CA GLY A 13 31.39 -5.34 23.73
C GLY A 13 30.10 -5.28 22.93
N CYS A 14 29.14 -4.47 23.41
CA CYS A 14 27.92 -4.18 22.68
C CYS A 14 28.32 -3.72 21.28
N CYS A 15 27.92 -4.46 20.26
CA CYS A 15 28.08 -4.07 18.87
C CYS A 15 27.26 -2.79 18.64
N VAL A 16 27.87 -1.63 18.90
CA VAL A 16 27.31 -0.34 18.53
C VAL A 16 27.38 -0.30 17.01
N ALA A 17 26.26 -0.13 16.32
CA ALA A 17 26.29 0.18 14.90
C ALA A 17 26.95 1.57 14.74
N TYR A 18 28.27 1.60 14.53
CA TYR A 18 29.10 2.81 14.61
C TYR A 18 29.40 3.46 13.24
N ASN A 19 28.89 2.89 12.15
CA ASN A 19 29.19 3.32 10.79
C ASN A 19 28.09 4.20 10.13
N VAL A 20 27.15 4.72 10.94
CA VAL A 20 26.15 5.71 10.49
C VAL A 20 26.45 7.04 11.18
N GLY A 21 26.89 8.02 10.39
CA GLY A 21 27.20 9.36 10.89
C GLY A 21 25.94 10.11 11.31
N LEU A 22 25.87 10.52 12.58
CA LEU A 22 24.81 11.36 13.13
C LEU A 22 25.04 12.88 12.95
N PRO A 23 26.26 13.44 13.15
CA PRO A 23 26.46 14.90 13.23
C PRO A 23 26.15 15.68 11.94
N GLU A 24 26.05 15.00 10.80
CA GLU A 24 25.79 15.59 9.49
C GLU A 24 24.59 14.96 8.79
N ALA A 25 23.65 14.40 9.58
CA ALA A 25 22.43 13.81 9.04
C ALA A 25 21.61 14.88 8.31
N ARG A 26 21.24 14.57 7.06
CA ARG A 26 20.41 15.45 6.24
C ARG A 26 18.94 15.18 6.52
N VAL A 27 18.20 16.23 6.88
CA VAL A 27 16.76 16.15 7.14
C VAL A 27 15.99 16.64 5.92
N PHE A 28 15.02 15.84 5.49
CA PHE A 28 14.03 16.23 4.48
C PHE A 28 12.68 16.38 5.18
N SER A 29 12.07 17.55 5.03
CA SER A 29 10.78 17.87 5.64
C SER A 29 9.74 18.09 4.56
N GLY A 30 8.49 17.75 4.88
CA GLY A 30 7.34 17.93 4.02
C GLY A 30 6.05 18.01 4.85
N PRO A 31 4.88 18.05 4.21
CA PRO A 31 3.60 18.24 4.91
C PRO A 31 3.28 17.07 5.85
N SER A 32 3.16 17.34 7.15
CA SER A 32 2.95 16.32 8.18
C SER A 32 1.51 15.78 8.18
N ASP A 33 0.53 16.63 7.88
CA ASP A 33 -0.88 16.29 7.67
C ASP A 33 -1.08 15.31 6.50
N ALA A 34 -0.19 15.35 5.51
CA ALA A 34 -0.16 14.45 4.38
C ALA A 34 0.63 13.14 4.63
N GLN A 35 1.08 12.91 5.87
CA GLN A 35 1.93 11.77 6.26
C GLN A 35 3.19 11.65 5.40
N PHE A 36 3.82 12.77 5.07
CA PHE A 36 5.10 12.78 4.38
C PHE A 36 6.13 11.97 5.17
N GLY A 37 6.76 10.99 4.53
CA GLY A 37 7.74 10.10 5.17
C GLY A 37 7.19 8.71 5.49
N TYR A 38 5.92 8.43 5.17
CA TYR A 38 5.29 7.13 5.45
C TYR A 38 6.06 5.95 4.81
N ALA A 39 6.50 6.13 3.57
CA ALA A 39 7.39 5.20 2.88
C ALA A 39 8.58 5.97 2.30
N VAL A 40 9.77 5.37 2.30
CA VAL A 40 10.97 6.00 1.75
C VAL A 40 11.75 5.02 0.90
N GLN A 41 12.32 5.50 -0.21
CA GLN A 41 13.11 4.67 -1.11
C GLN A 41 14.18 5.49 -1.83
N GLN A 42 15.41 4.97 -1.96
CA GLN A 42 16.46 5.65 -2.73
C GLN A 42 16.37 5.30 -4.22
N LEU A 43 16.63 6.29 -5.10
CA LEU A 43 16.72 6.11 -6.55
C LEU A 43 17.92 6.86 -7.12
N ILE A 44 18.72 6.16 -7.92
CA ILE A 44 19.86 6.72 -8.64
C ILE A 44 19.54 6.64 -10.13
N ASN A 45 19.71 7.76 -10.83
CA ASN A 45 19.59 7.86 -12.28
C ASN A 45 20.72 8.76 -12.82
N PRO A 46 20.91 8.85 -14.15
CA PRO A 46 21.95 9.72 -14.73
C PRO A 46 21.82 11.20 -14.36
N LYS A 47 20.62 11.66 -13.96
CA LYS A 47 20.33 13.05 -13.56
C LYS A 47 20.67 13.33 -12.10
N GLY A 48 20.83 12.31 -11.26
CA GLY A 48 21.19 12.48 -9.86
C GLY A 48 20.76 11.34 -8.94
N ASN A 49 20.96 11.60 -7.65
CA ASN A 49 20.58 10.70 -6.57
C ASN A 49 19.39 11.32 -5.83
N TRP A 50 18.38 10.50 -5.59
CA TRP A 50 17.08 10.94 -5.11
C TRP A 50 16.64 10.10 -3.93
N LEU A 51 15.99 10.75 -2.98
CA LEU A 51 15.17 10.10 -1.96
C LEU A 51 13.71 10.26 -2.38
N LEU A 52 13.04 9.16 -2.65
CA LEU A 52 11.60 9.10 -2.87
C LEU A 52 10.91 9.03 -1.52
N VAL A 53 9.85 9.81 -1.37
CA VAL A 53 9.09 9.88 -0.12
C VAL A 53 7.61 9.76 -0.42
N GLY A 54 6.96 8.74 0.13
CA GLY A 54 5.53 8.54 0.07
C GLY A 54 4.79 9.49 1.01
N SER A 55 3.66 10.01 0.54
CA SER A 55 2.76 10.90 1.27
C SER A 55 1.32 10.47 0.99
N PRO A 56 0.86 9.39 1.63
CA PRO A 56 -0.41 8.75 1.30
C PRO A 56 -1.63 9.62 1.61
N TRP A 57 -1.51 10.62 2.49
CA TRP A 57 -2.60 11.54 2.82
C TRP A 57 -2.54 12.84 2.04
N SER A 58 -1.72 12.92 0.99
CA SER A 58 -1.72 14.10 0.13
C SER A 58 -3.11 14.34 -0.46
N GLY A 59 -3.62 15.57 -0.26
CA GLY A 59 -4.99 15.97 -0.62
C GLY A 59 -6.01 15.91 0.54
N PHE A 60 -5.59 15.55 1.76
CA PHE A 60 -6.36 15.80 2.98
C PHE A 60 -6.69 17.32 3.13
N PRO A 61 -7.86 17.70 3.66
CA PRO A 61 -8.95 16.85 4.18
C PRO A 61 -9.91 16.32 3.12
N ASP A 62 -9.95 16.93 1.93
CA ASP A 62 -11.02 16.67 0.97
C ASP A 62 -10.87 15.33 0.25
N ASN A 63 -9.69 15.04 -0.30
CA ASN A 63 -9.45 13.83 -1.09
C ASN A 63 -8.02 13.31 -0.95
N ARG A 64 -7.84 12.30 -0.11
CA ARG A 64 -6.54 11.66 0.19
C ARG A 64 -6.09 10.71 -0.91
N MET A 65 -5.95 11.20 -2.13
CA MET A 65 -5.45 10.39 -3.24
C MET A 65 -4.02 9.90 -2.98
N GLY A 66 -3.26 10.63 -2.19
CA GLY A 66 -1.86 10.34 -1.91
C GLY A 66 -0.96 10.69 -3.08
N ASP A 67 0.34 10.78 -2.83
CA ASP A 67 1.35 10.98 -3.87
C ASP A 67 2.76 10.61 -3.38
N VAL A 68 3.74 10.76 -4.26
CA VAL A 68 5.16 10.55 -4.02
C VAL A 68 5.92 11.85 -4.29
N TYR A 69 6.87 12.16 -3.42
CA TYR A 69 7.82 13.25 -3.57
C TYR A 69 9.19 12.72 -3.98
N ARG A 70 9.95 13.53 -4.71
CA ARG A 70 11.38 13.31 -4.95
C ARG A 70 12.19 14.40 -4.24
N CYS A 71 13.21 13.99 -3.50
CA CYS A 71 14.10 14.90 -2.80
C CYS A 71 15.53 14.72 -3.33
N PRO A 72 16.20 15.77 -3.82
CA PRO A 72 17.56 15.66 -4.32
C PRO A 72 18.56 15.46 -3.18
N LEU A 73 19.38 14.41 -3.28
CA LEU A 73 20.40 14.08 -2.28
C LEU A 73 21.69 14.88 -2.43
N ARG A 74 21.94 15.51 -3.58
CA ARG A 74 23.11 16.37 -3.78
C ARG A 74 22.82 17.82 -3.35
N PRO A 75 23.83 18.57 -2.87
CA PRO A 75 23.72 20.00 -2.64
C PRO A 75 23.65 20.78 -3.97
N PRO A 76 23.07 22.00 -3.99
CA PRO A 76 22.45 22.69 -2.85
C PRO A 76 21.12 22.05 -2.43
N ALA A 77 20.69 22.31 -1.20
CA ALA A 77 19.46 21.75 -0.65
C ALA A 77 18.24 22.34 -1.37
N ALA A 78 17.77 21.64 -2.41
CA ALA A 78 16.46 21.92 -2.99
C ALA A 78 15.37 21.17 -2.23
N GLU A 79 14.20 21.78 -2.17
CA GLU A 79 13.01 21.22 -1.54
C GLU A 79 12.57 19.92 -2.23
N CYS A 80 11.85 19.09 -1.49
CA CYS A 80 11.22 17.90 -2.06
C CYS A 80 10.10 18.30 -3.00
N GLU A 81 10.13 17.80 -4.23
CA GLU A 81 9.15 18.10 -5.25
C GLU A 81 8.09 16.99 -5.33
N LYS A 82 6.83 17.39 -5.33
CA LYS A 82 5.69 16.49 -5.51
C LYS A 82 5.59 16.03 -6.98
N LEU A 83 5.52 14.72 -7.21
CA LEU A 83 5.53 14.15 -8.57
C LEU A 83 4.18 14.23 -9.28
N ASN A 84 3.08 14.45 -8.55
CA ASN A 84 1.71 14.53 -9.05
C ASN A 84 1.27 13.28 -9.83
N LEU A 85 1.69 12.09 -9.37
CA LEU A 85 1.43 10.83 -10.07
C LEU A 85 -0.05 10.45 -10.05
N GLN A 86 -0.77 10.85 -9.00
CA GLN A 86 -2.17 10.48 -8.75
C GLN A 86 -3.13 10.83 -9.91
N ALA A 87 -2.84 11.89 -10.66
CA ALA A 87 -3.65 12.30 -11.81
C ALA A 87 -3.44 11.40 -13.03
N ALA A 88 -2.25 10.79 -13.15
CA ALA A 88 -1.87 9.95 -14.27
C ALA A 88 -2.17 8.45 -14.04
N VAL A 89 -2.29 8.01 -12.78
CA VAL A 89 -2.68 6.63 -12.45
C VAL A 89 -4.06 6.35 -13.06
N SER A 90 -4.14 5.35 -13.93
CA SER A 90 -5.40 4.93 -14.54
C SER A 90 -5.31 3.48 -15.01
N ILE A 91 -6.41 2.74 -14.83
CA ILE A 91 -6.61 1.40 -15.38
C ILE A 91 -7.67 1.49 -16.50
N PRO A 92 -7.38 1.00 -17.71
CA PRO A 92 -8.34 1.05 -18.81
C PRO A 92 -9.52 0.09 -18.59
N ASN A 93 -10.65 0.40 -19.22
CA ASN A 93 -11.86 -0.45 -19.28
C ASN A 93 -12.54 -0.76 -17.94
N VAL A 94 -12.36 0.10 -16.93
CA VAL A 94 -13.01 -0.03 -15.62
C VAL A 94 -13.54 1.32 -15.13
N THR A 95 -14.50 1.29 -14.21
CA THR A 95 -14.96 2.52 -13.52
C THR A 95 -14.11 2.73 -12.27
N GLU A 96 -13.19 3.69 -12.31
CA GLU A 96 -12.20 3.91 -11.26
C GLU A 96 -12.74 4.78 -10.11
N ILE A 97 -12.52 4.34 -8.88
CA ILE A 97 -12.71 5.11 -7.65
C ILE A 97 -11.34 5.41 -7.06
N LYS A 98 -10.87 6.63 -7.32
CA LYS A 98 -9.54 7.11 -6.90
C LYS A 98 -9.58 7.90 -5.60
N SER A 99 -10.77 8.23 -5.11
CA SER A 99 -10.92 9.01 -3.89
C SER A 99 -10.35 8.23 -2.71
N ASN A 100 -9.52 8.89 -1.90
CA ASN A 100 -8.84 8.28 -0.76
C ASN A 100 -7.95 7.05 -1.09
N MET A 101 -7.50 6.88 -2.33
CA MET A 101 -6.73 5.69 -2.73
C MET A 101 -5.37 5.54 -2.04
N SER A 102 -4.85 6.61 -1.43
CA SER A 102 -3.64 6.62 -0.61
C SER A 102 -2.38 6.13 -1.35
N LEU A 103 -2.15 6.65 -2.55
CA LEU A 103 -0.96 6.40 -3.35
C LEU A 103 0.32 6.81 -2.59
N GLY A 104 1.37 6.00 -2.68
CA GLY A 104 2.61 6.22 -1.95
C GLY A 104 2.63 5.55 -0.57
N LEU A 105 1.61 4.75 -0.21
CA LEU A 105 1.67 3.84 0.94
C LEU A 105 2.75 2.76 0.77
N THR A 106 2.95 2.31 -0.47
CA THR A 106 4.01 1.35 -0.81
C THR A 106 4.92 1.96 -1.86
N LEU A 107 6.23 1.88 -1.63
CA LEU A 107 7.28 2.24 -2.58
C LEU A 107 8.27 1.08 -2.70
N SER A 108 8.62 0.69 -3.92
CA SER A 108 9.60 -0.36 -4.16
C SER A 108 10.42 -0.08 -5.41
N ARG A 109 11.66 -0.58 -5.45
CA ARG A 109 12.52 -0.48 -6.64
C ARG A 109 12.02 -1.42 -7.74
N ASN A 110 12.01 -0.93 -8.98
CA ASN A 110 11.83 -1.78 -10.14
C ASN A 110 13.17 -1.93 -10.87
N ALA A 111 13.82 -3.08 -10.70
CA ALA A 111 15.10 -3.36 -11.35
C ALA A 111 14.96 -3.53 -12.88
N GLY A 112 13.80 -4.00 -13.36
CA GLY A 112 13.55 -4.21 -14.79
C GLY A 112 13.47 -2.92 -15.58
N THR A 113 12.81 -1.89 -15.04
CA THR A 113 12.72 -0.56 -15.68
C THR A 113 13.78 0.44 -15.19
N GLY A 114 14.51 0.08 -14.13
CA GLY A 114 15.45 0.96 -13.43
C GLY A 114 14.78 2.03 -12.56
N GLY A 115 13.45 2.07 -12.55
CA GLY A 115 12.64 3.05 -11.84
C GLY A 115 12.12 2.52 -10.50
N PHE A 116 10.85 2.77 -10.22
CA PHE A 116 10.19 2.36 -8.99
C PHE A 116 8.70 2.09 -9.19
N LEU A 117 8.14 1.25 -8.32
CA LEU A 117 6.72 1.01 -8.17
C LEU A 117 6.20 1.85 -7.01
N THR A 118 5.04 2.49 -7.21
CA THR A 118 4.24 3.08 -6.12
C THR A 118 2.84 2.48 -6.14
N CYS A 119 2.27 2.20 -4.97
CA CYS A 119 0.91 1.64 -4.89
C CYS A 119 -0.01 2.44 -3.95
N GLY A 120 -1.28 2.48 -4.34
CA GLY A 120 -2.40 2.99 -3.56
C GLY A 120 -3.38 1.84 -3.27
N PRO A 121 -3.29 1.19 -2.10
CA PRO A 121 -4.07 -0.02 -1.80
C PRO A 121 -5.57 0.26 -1.66
N LEU A 122 -5.98 1.51 -1.45
CA LEU A 122 -7.39 1.88 -1.30
C LEU A 122 -8.04 2.33 -2.63
N TRP A 123 -7.32 2.24 -3.75
CA TRP A 123 -7.95 2.37 -5.07
C TRP A 123 -8.98 1.25 -5.24
N ALA A 124 -10.14 1.61 -5.78
CA ALA A 124 -11.22 0.66 -6.01
C ALA A 124 -11.78 0.76 -7.43
N GLN A 125 -12.33 -0.35 -7.88
CA GLN A 125 -13.16 -0.42 -9.08
C GLN A 125 -14.63 -0.46 -8.68
N GLN A 126 -15.46 0.33 -9.35
CA GLN A 126 -16.91 0.24 -9.20
C GLN A 126 -17.48 -0.79 -10.19
N CYS A 127 -18.24 -1.76 -9.66
CA CYS A 127 -19.02 -2.72 -10.43
C CYS A 127 -20.49 -2.62 -9.99
N GLY A 128 -21.34 -2.02 -10.83
CA GLY A 128 -22.73 -1.73 -10.47
C GLY A 128 -22.79 -0.75 -9.28
N SER A 129 -23.39 -1.18 -8.17
CA SER A 129 -23.47 -0.41 -6.91
C SER A 129 -22.37 -0.75 -5.90
N GLN A 130 -21.48 -1.70 -6.20
CA GLN A 130 -20.46 -2.17 -5.27
C GLN A 130 -19.07 -1.64 -5.62
N TYR A 131 -18.25 -1.41 -4.59
CA TYR A 131 -16.86 -0.99 -4.70
C TYR A 131 -15.91 -2.12 -4.33
N TYR A 132 -15.03 -2.48 -5.24
CA TYR A 132 -14.03 -3.53 -5.08
C TYR A 132 -12.66 -2.90 -4.89
N THR A 133 -12.17 -2.91 -3.64
CA THR A 133 -10.87 -2.33 -3.30
C THR A 133 -9.77 -3.35 -3.60
N THR A 134 -9.28 -3.33 -4.85
CA THR A 134 -8.18 -4.21 -5.28
C THR A 134 -6.81 -3.55 -5.13
N GLY A 135 -6.79 -2.23 -4.89
CA GLY A 135 -5.60 -1.41 -4.98
C GLY A 135 -5.15 -1.20 -6.42
N VAL A 136 -4.21 -0.26 -6.59
CA VAL A 136 -3.51 0.00 -7.86
C VAL A 136 -2.03 0.17 -7.58
N CYS A 137 -1.20 -0.33 -8.49
CA CYS A 137 0.23 -0.08 -8.52
C CYS A 137 0.59 0.56 -9.85
N SER A 138 1.55 1.47 -9.81
CA SER A 138 2.05 2.17 -10.99
C SER A 138 3.56 2.04 -11.09
N ASP A 139 4.01 1.69 -12.28
CA ASP A 139 5.41 1.68 -12.64
C ASP A 139 5.83 3.05 -13.13
N VAL A 140 6.92 3.56 -12.56
CA VAL A 140 7.44 4.90 -12.80
C VAL A 140 8.87 4.78 -13.24
N SER A 141 9.20 5.40 -14.37
CA SER A 141 10.52 5.36 -14.98
C SER A 141 11.58 6.05 -14.09
N PRO A 142 12.88 5.82 -14.35
CA PRO A 142 13.95 6.56 -13.69
C PRO A 142 13.83 8.09 -13.86
N ASP A 143 13.17 8.55 -14.92
CA ASP A 143 12.92 9.96 -15.21
C ASP A 143 11.62 10.50 -14.58
N PHE A 144 11.02 9.76 -13.64
CA PHE A 144 9.80 10.11 -12.93
C PHE A 144 8.56 10.22 -13.83
N ARG A 145 8.54 9.47 -14.93
CA ARG A 145 7.37 9.38 -15.81
C ARG A 145 6.62 8.09 -15.54
N LEU A 146 5.30 8.18 -15.38
CA LEU A 146 4.45 7.01 -15.25
C LEU A 146 4.52 6.19 -16.55
N LEU A 147 4.90 4.91 -16.44
CA LEU A 147 5.00 3.98 -17.57
C LEU A 147 3.67 3.24 -17.77
N GLY A 148 3.02 2.87 -16.68
CA GLY A 148 1.74 2.17 -16.71
C GLY A 148 1.25 1.88 -15.30
N SER A 149 -0.05 1.61 -15.19
CA SER A 149 -0.68 1.19 -13.93
C SER A 149 -1.38 -0.14 -14.11
N PHE A 150 -1.39 -0.93 -13.05
CA PHE A 150 -2.02 -2.23 -13.00
C PHE A 150 -2.59 -2.47 -11.62
N SER A 151 -3.63 -3.29 -11.55
CA SER A 151 -4.17 -3.79 -10.28
C SER A 151 -3.92 -5.30 -10.23
N PRO A 152 -3.17 -5.81 -9.23
CA PRO A 152 -2.84 -7.23 -9.13
C PRO A 152 -4.05 -8.16 -9.05
N ALA A 153 -5.15 -7.67 -8.43
CA ALA A 153 -6.37 -8.43 -8.19
C ALA A 153 -7.56 -7.87 -8.98
N LEU A 154 -7.30 -7.22 -10.13
CA LEU A 154 -8.36 -6.67 -10.96
C LEU A 154 -9.26 -7.80 -11.47
N GLN A 155 -10.54 -7.72 -11.13
CA GLN A 155 -11.55 -8.63 -11.66
C GLN A 155 -12.39 -7.88 -12.69
N THR A 156 -12.67 -8.54 -13.82
CA THR A 156 -13.71 -8.04 -14.72
C THR A 156 -15.01 -8.05 -13.95
N CYS A 157 -15.76 -6.94 -14.01
CA CYS A 157 -17.09 -6.90 -13.42
C CYS A 157 -17.97 -7.92 -14.15
N THR A 158 -18.09 -9.12 -13.60
CA THR A 158 -19.05 -10.11 -14.06
C THR A 158 -20.42 -9.71 -13.53
N SER A 159 -21.47 -9.89 -14.33
CA SER A 159 -22.84 -9.76 -13.83
C SER A 159 -23.21 -10.84 -12.81
N PHE A 160 -22.39 -11.89 -12.71
CA PHE A 160 -22.64 -13.07 -11.88
C PHE A 160 -21.52 -13.23 -10.85
N ILE A 161 -21.91 -13.31 -9.58
CA ILE A 161 -21.01 -13.61 -8.46
C ILE A 161 -21.53 -14.90 -7.82
N ASP A 162 -20.65 -15.88 -7.68
CA ASP A 162 -20.92 -17.10 -6.91
C ASP A 162 -20.41 -16.90 -5.48
N VAL A 163 -21.33 -16.81 -4.53
CA VAL A 163 -21.00 -16.61 -3.12
C VAL A 163 -21.02 -17.96 -2.41
N VAL A 164 -19.89 -18.33 -1.81
CA VAL A 164 -19.76 -19.53 -0.97
C VAL A 164 -19.56 -19.09 0.47
N VAL A 165 -20.48 -19.48 1.35
CA VAL A 165 -20.35 -19.25 2.79
C VAL A 165 -20.06 -20.58 3.46
N VAL A 166 -18.90 -20.68 4.12
CA VAL A 166 -18.51 -21.87 4.88
C VAL A 166 -18.81 -21.58 6.34
N CYS A 167 -19.77 -22.30 6.91
CA CYS A 167 -20.16 -22.17 8.31
C CYS A 167 -19.49 -23.27 9.13
N ASP A 168 -18.95 -22.89 10.29
CA ASP A 168 -18.58 -23.85 11.32
C ASP A 168 -19.87 -24.35 11.99
N GLU A 169 -20.04 -25.68 12.09
CA GLU A 169 -21.18 -26.33 12.75
C GLU A 169 -20.76 -27.11 14.01
N SER A 170 -19.60 -26.78 14.57
CA SER A 170 -19.15 -27.36 15.84
C SER A 170 -20.04 -26.93 17.02
N ASN A 171 -20.11 -27.79 18.03
CA ASN A 171 -20.87 -27.52 19.26
C ASN A 171 -20.23 -26.44 20.16
N SER A 172 -18.99 -26.01 19.88
CA SER A 172 -18.30 -24.97 20.65
C SER A 172 -18.88 -23.57 20.45
N ILE A 173 -19.64 -23.36 19.38
CA ILE A 173 -20.28 -22.07 19.05
C ILE A 173 -21.81 -22.13 19.16
N TYR A 174 -22.36 -23.19 19.77
CA TYR A 174 -23.76 -23.28 20.12
C TYR A 174 -24.12 -22.26 21.21
N PRO A 175 -25.29 -21.59 21.15
CA PRO A 175 -26.29 -21.65 20.09
C PRO A 175 -25.95 -20.71 18.92
N TRP A 176 -25.99 -21.21 17.69
CA TRP A 176 -25.59 -20.54 16.43
C TRP A 176 -26.42 -19.30 16.00
N VAL A 177 -27.06 -18.61 16.93
CA VAL A 177 -27.93 -17.45 16.66
C VAL A 177 -27.17 -16.33 15.96
N ALA A 178 -25.93 -16.04 16.39
CA ALA A 178 -25.10 -15.01 15.78
C ALA A 178 -24.76 -15.32 14.31
N VAL A 179 -24.45 -16.59 14.01
CA VAL A 179 -24.17 -17.05 12.64
C VAL A 179 -25.41 -16.89 11.77
N LYS A 180 -26.58 -17.32 12.24
CA LYS A 180 -27.85 -17.16 11.51
C LYS A 180 -28.19 -15.68 11.23
N ASN A 181 -28.07 -14.82 12.24
CA ASN A 181 -28.33 -13.39 12.10
C ASN A 181 -27.38 -12.72 11.09
N PHE A 182 -26.11 -13.14 11.05
CA PHE A 182 -25.16 -12.68 10.05
C PHE A 182 -25.59 -13.13 8.65
N LEU A 183 -25.91 -14.41 8.47
CA LEU A 183 -26.34 -14.96 7.18
C LEU A 183 -27.60 -14.27 6.64
N GLU A 184 -28.59 -14.03 7.49
CA GLU A 184 -29.82 -13.33 7.11
C GLU A 184 -29.54 -11.90 6.63
N LYS A 185 -28.76 -11.12 7.39
CA LYS A 185 -28.38 -9.75 7.00
C LYS A 185 -27.51 -9.74 5.75
N PHE A 186 -26.61 -10.69 5.63
CA PHE A 186 -25.71 -10.82 4.49
C PHE A 186 -26.50 -11.11 3.20
N VAL A 187 -27.41 -12.10 3.22
CA VAL A 187 -28.25 -12.45 2.06
C VAL A 187 -29.21 -11.31 1.68
N GLN A 188 -29.80 -10.62 2.66
CA GLN A 188 -30.63 -9.42 2.39
C GLN A 188 -29.85 -8.28 1.72
N GLY A 189 -28.54 -8.20 1.95
CA GLY A 189 -27.65 -7.23 1.31
C GLY A 189 -27.21 -7.63 -0.10
N LEU A 190 -27.50 -8.86 -0.55
CA LEU A 190 -27.16 -9.33 -1.89
C LEU A 190 -28.30 -9.07 -2.88
N ASP A 191 -27.95 -8.55 -4.05
CA ASP A 191 -28.87 -8.36 -5.16
C ASP A 191 -28.93 -9.65 -6.01
N ILE A 192 -29.90 -10.51 -5.67
CA ILE A 192 -30.07 -11.86 -6.23
C ILE A 192 -31.11 -11.82 -7.35
N GLY A 193 -30.75 -12.28 -8.54
CA GLY A 193 -31.66 -12.32 -9.69
C GLY A 193 -31.11 -13.11 -10.90
N PRO A 194 -31.94 -13.42 -11.91
CA PRO A 194 -31.56 -14.27 -13.05
C PRO A 194 -30.37 -13.74 -13.86
N SER A 195 -30.17 -12.42 -13.84
CA SER A 195 -29.07 -11.69 -14.50
C SER A 195 -28.05 -11.10 -13.52
N LYS A 196 -28.07 -11.52 -12.25
CA LYS A 196 -27.25 -10.99 -11.14
C LYS A 196 -26.61 -12.12 -10.31
N THR A 197 -26.37 -11.91 -9.02
CA THR A 197 -25.83 -12.92 -8.08
C THR A 197 -26.67 -14.20 -8.12
N GLN A 198 -26.04 -15.35 -8.40
CA GLN A 198 -26.72 -16.65 -8.41
C GLN A 198 -26.32 -17.45 -7.17
N HIS A 199 -27.33 -17.90 -6.42
CA HIS A 199 -27.13 -18.84 -5.33
C HIS A 199 -27.36 -20.26 -5.82
N ARG A 200 -26.29 -21.06 -5.95
CA ARG A 200 -26.39 -22.50 -6.19
C ARG A 200 -26.12 -23.27 -4.89
N PRO A 201 -27.14 -23.87 -4.25
CA PRO A 201 -26.90 -24.85 -3.20
C PRO A 201 -26.26 -26.09 -3.85
N ARG A 202 -25.08 -26.51 -3.38
CA ARG A 202 -24.58 -27.85 -3.65
C ARG A 202 -25.29 -28.81 -2.68
N ARG A 203 -25.97 -29.80 -3.24
CA ARG A 203 -26.41 -30.99 -2.50
C ARG A 203 -25.21 -31.85 -2.14
#